data_AF-F2IUQ9-F1
#
_entry.id   AF-F2IUQ9-F1
#
_cell.length_a   1.000
_cell.length_b   1.000
_cell.length_c   1.000
_cell.angle_alpha   90.00
_cell.angle_beta   90.00
_cell.angle_gamma   90.00
#
_symmetry.space_group_name_H-M   'P 1'
#
loop_
_entity.id
_entity.type
_entity.pdbx_description
1 polymer ?
#
loop_
_entity_poly.entity_id
_entity_poly.type
_entity_poly.pdbx_seq_one_letter_code
_entity_poly.pdbx_strand_id
1 'polypeptide(L)'
;MGLDMYAFTTAEAVEAEVDFTAETAAELAYWRKHPNLHGWMEQLYREKGGQDDTFNCVNVALTVDDLDRLEADIEANALPHTEGFFFGTTRPDEIELDLDFIAKARAAIAEGKTVFYTSWW
;
A
#
# COMPACT_ATOMS: atom_id res chain seq x y z
N MET A 1 -4.39 4.85 -19.56
CA MET A 1 -3.51 4.66 -18.40
C MET A 1 -4.28 5.14 -17.17
N GLY A 2 -4.02 4.56 -16.01
CA GLY A 2 -4.72 4.89 -14.78
C GLY A 2 -3.99 4.31 -13.58
N LEU A 3 -4.30 4.78 -12.37
CA LEU A 3 -3.77 4.23 -11.12
C LEU A 3 -4.17 2.78 -10.82
N ASP A 4 -3.22 1.89 -11.01
CA ASP A 4 -3.24 0.48 -10.64
C ASP A 4 -2.37 0.29 -9.39
N MET A 5 -2.91 -0.31 -8.34
CA MET A 5 -2.27 -0.39 -7.02
C MET A 5 -2.27 -1.84 -6.56
N TYR A 6 -1.19 -2.27 -5.93
CA TYR A 6 -0.99 -3.66 -5.55
C TYR A 6 -0.41 -3.75 -4.15
N ALA A 7 -0.83 -4.78 -3.43
CA ALA A 7 -0.10 -5.28 -2.28
C ALA A 7 0.41 -6.68 -2.59
N PHE A 8 1.64 -6.96 -2.18
CA PHE A 8 2.32 -8.22 -2.41
C PHE A 8 2.83 -8.80 -1.09
N THR A 9 3.09 -10.10 -1.12
CA THR A 9 3.83 -10.80 -0.07
C THR A 9 5.10 -11.41 -0.65
N THR A 10 6.17 -11.43 0.13
CA THR A 10 7.39 -12.19 -0.16
C THR A 10 7.91 -12.89 1.09
N ALA A 11 8.54 -14.05 0.91
CA ALA A 11 9.28 -14.73 1.97
C ALA A 11 10.71 -14.20 2.11
N GLU A 12 11.13 -13.31 1.21
CA GLU A 12 12.45 -12.67 1.24
C GLU A 12 12.49 -11.62 2.35
N ALA A 13 13.63 -11.55 3.03
CA ALA A 13 13.93 -10.43 3.91
C ALA A 13 14.31 -9.23 3.04
N VAL A 14 13.65 -8.09 3.27
CA VAL A 14 13.96 -6.84 2.58
C VAL A 14 15.01 -6.07 3.38
N GLU A 15 16.01 -5.52 2.70
CA GLU A 15 17.14 -4.82 3.35
C GLU A 15 16.75 -3.40 3.85
N ALA A 16 15.63 -2.87 3.37
CA ALA A 16 15.08 -1.57 3.73
C ALA A 16 13.55 -1.61 3.66
N GLU A 17 12.89 -0.68 4.33
CA GLU A 17 11.42 -0.58 4.31
C GLU A 17 10.88 0.13 3.06
N VAL A 18 11.74 0.77 2.28
CA VAL A 18 11.39 1.51 1.06
C VAL A 18 12.46 1.28 0.00
N ASP A 19 12.13 1.56 -1.26
CA ASP A 19 13.07 1.57 -2.39
C ASP A 19 13.82 0.24 -2.62
N PHE A 20 13.24 -0.86 -2.13
CA PHE A 20 13.77 -2.21 -2.32
C PHE A 20 13.12 -2.89 -3.52
N THR A 21 13.76 -3.95 -4.01
CA THR A 21 13.21 -4.87 -5.01
C THR A 21 12.90 -6.22 -4.35
N ALA A 22 11.80 -6.86 -4.76
CA ALA A 22 11.51 -8.25 -4.41
C ALA A 22 11.62 -9.10 -5.68
N GLU A 23 12.41 -10.18 -5.64
CA GLU A 23 12.58 -11.05 -6.81
C GLU A 23 11.39 -11.99 -6.96
N THR A 24 10.88 -12.50 -5.83
CA THR A 24 9.69 -13.32 -5.77
C THR A 24 8.62 -12.65 -4.92
N ALA A 25 7.44 -12.47 -5.51
CA ALA A 25 6.31 -11.85 -4.84
C ALA A 25 5.00 -12.50 -5.29
N ALA A 26 4.07 -12.67 -4.35
CA ALA A 26 2.72 -13.15 -4.62
C ALA A 26 1.72 -12.03 -4.31
N GLU A 27 0.83 -11.74 -5.26
CA GLU A 27 -0.21 -10.71 -5.11
C GLU A 27 -1.12 -11.06 -3.93
N LEU A 28 -1.32 -10.09 -3.06
CA LEU A 28 -2.18 -10.18 -1.87
C LEU A 28 -3.49 -9.43 -2.08
N ALA A 29 -3.42 -8.26 -2.72
CA ALA A 29 -4.56 -7.40 -3.01
C ALA A 29 -4.27 -6.48 -4.20
N TYR A 30 -5.35 -6.02 -4.83
CA TYR A 30 -5.32 -5.12 -5.98
C TYR A 30 -6.43 -4.08 -5.88
N TRP A 31 -6.11 -2.83 -6.20
CA TRP A 31 -7.08 -1.74 -6.31
C TRP A 31 -6.92 -1.02 -7.64
N ARG A 32 -8.06 -0.57 -8.17
CA ARG A 32 -8.12 0.26 -9.36
C ARG A 32 -8.68 1.63 -8.99
N LYS A 33 -7.86 2.67 -9.14
CA LYS A 33 -8.26 4.07 -8.99
C LYS A 33 -8.78 4.42 -7.60
N HIS A 34 -8.02 4.04 -6.56
CA HIS A 34 -8.25 4.44 -5.18
C HIS A 34 -7.20 5.47 -4.71
N PRO A 35 -7.27 6.74 -5.18
CA PRO A 35 -6.25 7.74 -4.90
C PRO A 35 -6.04 8.01 -3.41
N ASN A 36 -7.07 7.97 -2.57
CA ASN A 36 -6.92 8.34 -1.17
C ASN A 36 -6.07 7.32 -0.40
N LEU A 37 -6.25 6.02 -0.69
CA LEU A 37 -5.36 4.98 -0.19
C LEU A 37 -3.95 5.13 -0.77
N HIS A 38 -3.83 5.48 -2.05
CA HIS A 38 -2.52 5.73 -2.67
C HIS A 38 -1.77 6.89 -2.00
N GLY A 39 -2.46 7.99 -1.69
CA GLY A 39 -1.86 9.12 -0.98
C GLY A 39 -1.50 8.80 0.47
N TRP A 40 -2.25 7.91 1.14
CA TRP A 40 -1.86 7.40 2.45
C TRP A 40 -0.56 6.60 2.36
N MET A 41 -0.45 5.70 1.37
CA MET A 41 0.76 4.93 1.13
C MET A 41 1.95 5.82 0.74
N GLU A 42 1.72 6.91 0.00
CA GLU A 42 2.75 7.90 -0.33
C GLU A 42 3.27 8.59 0.94
N GLN A 43 2.38 9.03 1.83
CA GLN A 43 2.77 9.65 3.10
C GLN A 43 3.63 8.69 3.92
N LEU A 44 3.21 7.43 4.03
CA LEU A 44 4.00 6.39 4.71
C LEU A 44 5.38 6.20 4.07
N TYR A 45 5.44 6.12 2.73
CA TYR A 45 6.69 6.00 2.00
C TYR A 45 7.66 7.15 2.31
N ARG A 46 7.17 8.40 2.37
CA ARG A 46 7.98 9.56 2.75
C ARG A 46 8.42 9.51 4.22
N GLU A 47 7.53 9.11 5.13
CA GLU A 47 7.85 8.92 6.56
C GLU A 47 8.98 7.91 6.78
N LYS A 48 8.98 6.83 6.00
CA LYS A 48 10.01 5.78 6.04
C LYS A 48 11.31 6.16 5.30
N GLY A 49 11.40 7.37 4.77
CA GLY A 49 12.61 7.90 4.14
C GLY A 49 12.77 7.56 2.65
N GLY A 50 11.67 7.25 1.95
CA GLY A 50 11.69 6.99 0.52
C GLY A 50 12.21 8.18 -0.30
N GLN A 51 13.11 7.91 -1.24
CA GLN A 51 13.91 8.94 -1.92
C GLN A 51 13.46 9.26 -3.35
N ASP A 52 12.63 8.43 -3.99
CA ASP A 52 12.22 8.66 -5.37
C ASP A 52 11.34 9.91 -5.47
N ASP A 53 11.63 10.80 -6.42
CA ASP A 53 10.84 12.01 -6.62
C ASP A 53 9.36 11.70 -6.91
N THR A 54 9.07 10.53 -7.48
CA THR A 54 7.71 10.09 -7.82
C THR A 54 7.35 8.81 -7.07
N PHE A 55 6.22 8.82 -6.37
CA PHE A 55 5.67 7.61 -5.76
C PHE A 55 4.97 6.74 -6.82
N ASN A 56 5.77 6.09 -7.67
CA ASN A 56 5.33 5.22 -8.76
C ASN A 56 6.38 4.16 -9.04
N CYS A 57 5.96 2.89 -9.16
CA CYS A 57 6.86 1.74 -9.34
C CYS A 57 7.95 1.61 -8.25
N VAL A 58 7.71 2.17 -7.07
CA VAL A 58 8.56 2.02 -5.87
C VAL A 58 7.82 1.22 -4.81
N ASN A 59 8.57 0.49 -3.99
CA ASN A 59 8.01 -0.39 -2.97
C ASN A 59 8.08 0.26 -1.59
N VAL A 60 7.05 0.03 -0.78
CA VAL A 60 7.03 0.34 0.65
C VAL A 60 6.56 -0.89 1.44
N ALA A 61 7.39 -1.36 2.37
CA ALA A 61 7.08 -2.46 3.26
C ALA A 61 6.12 -1.99 4.35
N LEU A 62 5.16 -2.85 4.70
CA LEU A 62 4.12 -2.56 5.68
C LEU A 62 4.35 -3.40 6.93
N THR A 63 4.41 -2.72 8.06
CA THR A 63 4.49 -3.34 9.39
C THR A 63 3.09 -3.49 10.00
N VAL A 64 2.99 -4.22 11.11
CA VAL A 64 1.73 -4.33 11.86
C VAL A 64 1.26 -2.95 12.34
N ASP A 65 2.17 -2.10 12.81
CA ASP A 65 1.85 -0.75 13.29
C ASP A 65 1.34 0.15 12.15
N ASP A 66 1.88 0.00 10.94
CA ASP A 66 1.38 0.72 9.75
C ASP A 66 -0.04 0.28 9.40
N LEU A 67 -0.31 -1.03 9.48
CA LEU A 67 -1.64 -1.59 9.23
C LEU A 67 -2.65 -1.15 10.30
N ASP A 68 -2.24 -1.05 11.56
CA ASP A 68 -3.06 -0.49 12.66
C ASP A 68 -3.44 0.97 12.38
N ARG A 69 -2.48 1.79 11.94
CA ARG A 69 -2.72 3.19 11.57
C ARG A 69 -3.67 3.29 10.37
N LEU A 70 -3.43 2.49 9.34
CA LEU A 70 -4.27 2.48 8.12
C LEU A 70 -5.71 2.09 8.44
N GLU A 71 -5.92 1.04 9.23
CA GLU A 71 -7.25 0.59 9.66
C GLU A 71 -8.00 1.70 10.40
N ALA A 72 -7.32 2.35 11.37
CA ALA A 72 -7.90 3.46 12.12
C ALA A 72 -8.28 4.66 11.21
N ASP A 73 -7.43 5.00 10.24
CA ASP A 73 -7.71 6.09 9.30
C ASP A 73 -8.85 5.74 8.32
N ILE A 74 -9.00 4.48 7.92
CA ILE A 74 -10.14 4.02 7.12
C ILE A 74 -11.44 4.12 7.93
N GLU A 75 -11.47 3.58 9.15
CA GLU A 75 -12.64 3.60 10.02
C GLU A 75 -13.08 5.03 10.38
N ALA A 76 -12.12 5.93 10.55
CA ALA A 76 -12.36 7.35 10.80
C ALA A 76 -12.71 8.15 9.54
N ASN A 77 -12.68 7.54 8.35
CA ASN A 77 -12.79 8.22 7.05
C ASN A 77 -11.81 9.39 6.93
N ALA A 78 -10.57 9.17 7.36
CA ALA A 78 -9.49 10.13 7.49
C ALA A 78 -8.38 9.95 6.43
N LEU A 79 -8.57 9.07 5.44
CA LEU A 79 -7.65 8.95 4.32
C LEU A 79 -7.48 10.30 3.60
N PRO A 80 -6.25 10.68 3.21
CA PRO A 80 -5.99 11.97 2.60
C PRO A 80 -6.68 12.09 1.25
N HIS A 81 -7.37 13.22 1.02
CA HIS A 81 -7.87 13.54 -0.31
C HIS A 81 -6.70 13.67 -1.27
N THR A 82 -6.68 12.82 -2.30
CA THR A 82 -5.56 12.71 -3.23
C THR A 82 -6.07 12.75 -4.65
N GLU A 83 -5.35 13.41 -5.55
CA GLU A 83 -5.72 13.56 -6.95
C GLU A 83 -4.48 13.44 -7.84
N GLY A 84 -4.70 13.00 -9.08
CA GLY A 84 -3.68 12.89 -10.11
C GLY A 84 -4.36 12.70 -11.45
N PHE A 85 -3.71 13.14 -12.53
CA PHE A 85 -4.31 13.12 -13.87
C PHE A 85 -4.82 11.71 -14.28
N PHE A 86 -4.17 10.66 -13.78
CA PHE A 86 -4.50 9.25 -14.06
C PHE A 86 -5.22 8.54 -12.89
N PHE A 87 -5.47 9.21 -11.77
CA PHE A 87 -5.84 8.51 -10.53
C PHE A 87 -7.32 8.13 -10.45
N GLY A 88 -8.20 8.85 -11.16
CA GLY A 88 -9.63 8.66 -11.00
C GLY A 88 -10.11 9.15 -9.63
N THR A 89 -11.05 8.44 -9.02
CA THR A 89 -11.73 8.86 -7.79
C THR A 89 -11.91 7.66 -6.88
N THR A 90 -11.57 7.83 -5.60
CA THR A 90 -11.87 6.85 -4.54
C THR A 90 -13.36 6.58 -4.50
N ARG A 91 -13.75 5.31 -4.35
CA ARG A 91 -15.15 4.89 -4.30
C ARG A 91 -15.48 4.31 -2.91
N PRO A 92 -16.68 4.56 -2.37
CA PRO A 92 -17.05 4.08 -1.04
C PRO A 92 -17.07 2.56 -0.87
N ASP A 93 -17.25 1.80 -1.95
CA ASP A 93 -17.22 0.33 -1.96
C ASP A 93 -15.81 -0.27 -1.77
N GLU A 94 -14.77 0.57 -1.72
CA GLU A 94 -13.38 0.13 -1.56
C GLU A 94 -13.02 -0.17 -0.10
N ILE A 95 -13.78 0.34 0.88
CA ILE A 95 -13.55 0.11 2.31
C ILE A 95 -13.52 -1.38 2.66
N GLU A 96 -14.43 -2.18 2.09
CA GLU A 96 -14.45 -3.62 2.33
C GLU A 96 -13.19 -4.31 1.79
N LEU A 97 -12.65 -3.84 0.66
CA LEU A 97 -11.40 -4.33 0.08
C LEU A 97 -10.20 -3.94 0.94
N ASP A 98 -10.21 -2.73 1.49
CA ASP A 98 -9.12 -2.23 2.34
C ASP A 98 -9.03 -3.04 3.65
N LEU A 99 -10.16 -3.29 4.30
CA LEU A 99 -10.21 -4.08 5.54
C LEU A 99 -9.87 -5.56 5.29
N ASP A 100 -10.31 -6.15 4.18
CA ASP A 100 -9.93 -7.51 3.77
C ASP A 100 -8.41 -7.61 3.51
N PHE A 101 -7.83 -6.61 2.84
CA PHE A 101 -6.39 -6.50 2.66
C PHE A 101 -5.65 -6.44 4.01
N ILE A 102 -6.07 -5.59 4.94
CA ILE A 102 -5.42 -5.44 6.25
C ILE A 102 -5.42 -6.77 7.01
N ALA A 103 -6.55 -7.48 7.02
CA ALA A 103 -6.64 -8.79 7.66
C ALA A 103 -5.68 -9.81 7.02
N LYS A 104 -5.62 -9.87 5.69
CA LYS A 104 -4.70 -10.75 4.95
C LYS A 104 -3.23 -10.37 5.19
N ALA A 105 -2.91 -9.09 5.24
CA ALA A 105 -1.57 -8.58 5.46
C ALA A 105 -1.06 -8.96 6.87
N ARG A 106 -1.90 -8.78 7.90
CA ARG A 106 -1.57 -9.22 9.27
C ARG A 106 -1.31 -10.73 9.34
N ALA A 107 -2.14 -11.53 8.67
CA ALA A 107 -1.94 -12.99 8.61
C ALA A 107 -0.61 -13.34 7.94
N ALA A 108 -0.26 -12.70 6.82
CA ALA A 108 1.00 -12.92 6.13
C ALA A 108 2.22 -12.52 6.99
N ILE A 109 2.15 -11.39 7.70
CA ILE A 109 3.21 -10.97 8.61
C ILE A 109 3.37 -11.96 9.77
N ALA A 110 2.27 -12.48 10.32
CA ALA A 110 2.30 -13.49 11.37
C ALA A 110 2.92 -14.83 10.90
N GLU A 111 2.83 -15.13 9.61
CA GLU A 111 3.54 -16.25 8.96
C GLU A 111 5.02 -15.96 8.67
N GLY A 112 5.53 -14.77 9.01
CA GLY A 112 6.91 -14.36 8.79
C GLY A 112 7.20 -13.85 7.38
N LYS A 113 6.18 -13.48 6.60
CA LYS A 113 6.35 -12.86 5.28
C LYS A 113 6.46 -11.34 5.40
N THR A 114 7.17 -10.74 4.46
CA THR A 114 7.12 -9.30 4.22
C THR A 114 5.90 -8.97 3.39
N VAL A 115 5.10 -7.99 3.81
CA VAL A 115 4.02 -7.40 3.01
C VAL A 115 4.50 -6.05 2.49
N PHE A 116 4.22 -5.73 1.23
CA PHE A 116 4.58 -4.43 0.66
C PHE A 116 3.58 -3.93 -0.36
N TYR A 117 3.55 -2.61 -0.54
CA TYR A 117 2.71 -1.91 -1.49
C TYR A 117 3.54 -1.39 -2.68
N THR A 118 2.93 -1.37 -3.86
CA THR A 118 3.44 -0.68 -5.06
C THR A 118 2.30 -0.21 -5.96
N SER A 119 2.61 0.62 -6.96
CA SER A 119 1.63 1.17 -7.90
C SER A 119 2.22 1.44 -9.27
N TRP A 120 1.33 1.57 -10.26
CA TRP A 120 1.65 2.00 -11.62
C TRP A 120 0.55 2.91 -12.17
N TRP A 121 0.91 4.05 -12.78
CA TRP A 121 -0.04 4.99 -13.37
C TRP A 121 0.49 5.77 -14.59
#